data_AF-A0A804QMT7-F1
#
_entry.id   AF-A0A804QMT7-F1
#
_cell.length_a   1.000
_cell.length_b   1.000
_cell.length_c   1.000
_cell.angle_alpha   90.00
_cell.angle_beta   90.00
_cell.angle_gamma   90.00
#
_symmetry.space_group_name_H-M   'P 1'
#
loop_
_entity.id
_entity.type
_entity.pdbx_description
1 polymer ?
#
loop_
_entity_poly.entity_id
_entity_poly.type
_entity_poly.pdbx_seq_one_letter_code
_entity_poly.pdbx_strand_id
1 'polypeptide(L)'
;MTPSKPPGKRRRSAPPPRLPSPAPPVALSPPGFVADRAEAAARVERLLRYQFCDRALLEEALTHQSFSDGALSYQRLEFVGDAALGLAFSNFLYLTNPTLGPGALSTLRAANISTEKLARVAVRHDLYPLLRRKCPRLDLLVGQFIESVKQELMHDLATAPYGGSVVKAPKVLADIVEAIAAAVYVDCKFDLEKLWKIRKRRWPCT
;
A
#
# COMPACT_ATOMS: atom_id res chain seq x y z
N MET A 1 -66.26 -52.36 3.63
CA MET A 1 -66.42 -51.13 4.45
C MET A 1 -65.09 -50.86 5.13
N THR A 2 -64.26 -50.01 4.55
CA THR A 2 -62.94 -49.65 5.08
C THR A 2 -63.06 -48.38 5.95
N PRO A 3 -62.40 -48.31 7.13
CA PRO A 3 -62.59 -47.20 8.06
C PRO A 3 -61.73 -45.98 7.69
N SER A 4 -62.35 -44.80 7.74
CA SER A 4 -61.75 -43.49 7.50
C SER A 4 -60.73 -43.11 8.59
N LYS A 5 -59.53 -42.71 8.15
CA LYS A 5 -58.43 -42.24 9.00
C LYS A 5 -58.66 -40.77 9.42
N PRO A 6 -58.44 -40.37 10.68
CA PRO A 6 -58.67 -39.00 11.12
C PRO A 6 -57.58 -38.03 10.64
N PRO A 7 -57.87 -36.72 10.50
CA PRO A 7 -56.93 -35.75 9.95
C PRO A 7 -55.80 -35.42 10.94
N GLY A 8 -54.56 -35.46 10.44
CA GLY A 8 -53.35 -35.16 11.21
C GLY A 8 -53.24 -33.68 11.60
N LYS A 9 -52.91 -33.41 12.87
CA LYS A 9 -52.65 -32.07 13.41
C LYS A 9 -51.41 -31.47 12.72
N ARG A 10 -51.57 -30.35 12.00
CA ARG A 10 -50.45 -29.56 11.45
C ARG A 10 -49.60 -28.99 12.59
N ARG A 11 -48.34 -29.43 12.69
CA ARG A 11 -47.32 -28.81 13.54
C ARG A 11 -47.03 -27.39 13.03
N ARG A 12 -47.17 -26.37 13.88
CA ARG A 12 -46.70 -25.02 13.59
C ARG A 12 -45.17 -25.02 13.64
N SER A 13 -44.51 -24.64 12.55
CA SER A 13 -43.06 -24.44 12.50
C SER A 13 -42.66 -23.25 13.36
N ALA A 14 -41.57 -23.38 14.12
CA ALA A 14 -40.98 -22.29 14.87
C ALA A 14 -40.44 -21.21 13.90
N PRO A 15 -40.46 -19.92 14.29
CA PRO A 15 -39.89 -18.86 13.46
C PRO A 15 -38.37 -19.06 13.32
N PRO A 16 -37.78 -18.68 12.18
CA PRO A 16 -36.35 -18.79 11.96
C PRO A 16 -35.56 -17.93 12.97
N PRO A 17 -34.33 -18.34 13.34
CA PRO A 17 -33.47 -17.55 14.20
C PRO A 17 -33.23 -16.17 13.56
N ARG A 18 -33.32 -15.11 14.38
CA ARG A 18 -33.04 -13.75 13.94
C ARG A 18 -31.58 -13.68 13.49
N LEU A 19 -31.35 -13.27 12.25
CA LEU A 19 -30.01 -12.97 11.76
C LEU A 19 -29.39 -11.87 12.65
N PRO A 20 -28.10 -11.97 13.00
CA PRO A 20 -27.43 -10.90 13.73
C PRO A 20 -27.52 -9.60 12.92
N SER A 21 -27.89 -8.51 13.59
CA SER A 21 -27.92 -7.18 12.97
C SER A 21 -26.54 -6.84 12.41
N PRO A 22 -26.44 -6.24 11.22
CA PRO A 22 -25.16 -5.72 10.74
C PRO A 22 -24.59 -4.77 11.78
N ALA A 23 -23.30 -4.94 12.10
CA ALA A 23 -22.58 -4.02 12.98
C ALA A 23 -22.72 -2.58 12.44
N PRO A 24 -22.83 -1.57 13.32
CA PRO A 24 -22.86 -0.18 12.87
C PRO A 24 -21.62 0.10 11.99
N PRO A 25 -21.74 0.93 10.94
CA PRO A 25 -20.59 1.31 10.13
C PRO A 25 -19.54 1.91 11.06
N VAL A 26 -18.40 1.25 11.19
CA VAL A 26 -17.26 1.76 11.95
C VAL A 26 -16.92 3.11 11.37
N ALA A 27 -17.08 4.18 12.17
CA ALA A 27 -16.70 5.52 11.77
C ALA A 27 -15.16 5.56 11.66
N LEU A 28 -14.64 5.23 10.48
CA LEU A 28 -13.21 5.28 10.21
C LEU A 28 -12.77 6.74 10.31
N SER A 29 -11.88 7.02 11.26
CA SER A 29 -11.23 8.33 11.34
C SER A 29 -10.41 8.53 10.06
N PRO A 30 -10.45 9.74 9.45
CA PRO A 30 -9.66 9.98 8.26
C PRO A 30 -8.18 9.74 8.57
N PRO A 31 -7.42 9.14 7.64
CA PRO A 31 -5.98 9.05 7.78
C PRO A 31 -5.39 10.45 8.01
N GLY A 32 -4.37 10.53 8.87
CA GLY A 32 -3.75 11.80 9.26
C GLY A 32 -3.30 12.65 8.07
N PHE A 33 -3.06 13.94 8.29
CA PHE A 33 -2.59 14.86 7.27
C PHE A 33 -1.58 15.85 7.86
N VAL A 34 -0.40 15.92 7.26
CA VAL A 34 0.65 16.90 7.59
C VAL A 34 0.53 18.06 6.61
N ALA A 35 0.05 19.21 7.09
CA ALA A 35 -0.18 20.39 6.26
C ALA A 35 1.13 21.12 5.91
N ASP A 36 2.11 21.11 6.80
CA ASP A 36 3.41 21.76 6.61
C ASP A 36 4.28 20.96 5.61
N ARG A 37 4.68 21.62 4.53
CA ARG A 37 5.47 21.00 3.46
C ARG A 37 6.89 20.67 3.91
N ALA A 38 7.50 21.55 4.69
CA ALA A 38 8.86 21.37 5.17
C ALA A 38 8.91 20.23 6.21
N GLU A 39 7.89 20.11 7.06
CA GLU A 39 7.76 19.00 7.99
C GLU A 39 7.60 17.67 7.24
N ALA A 40 6.69 17.62 6.26
CA ALA A 40 6.48 16.42 5.44
C ALA A 40 7.77 15.98 4.72
N ALA A 41 8.46 16.93 4.10
CA ALA A 41 9.74 16.68 3.45
C ALA A 41 10.80 16.18 4.45
N ALA A 42 10.94 16.83 5.60
CA ALA A 42 11.91 16.44 6.63
C ALA A 42 11.61 15.05 7.24
N ARG A 43 10.35 14.61 7.26
CA ARG A 43 9.99 13.24 7.64
C ARG A 43 10.47 12.22 6.61
N VAL A 44 10.31 12.49 5.32
CA VAL A 44 10.83 11.62 4.26
C VAL A 44 12.36 11.60 4.25
N GLU A 45 13.02 12.77 4.34
CA GLU A 45 14.49 12.84 4.41
C GLU A 45 15.06 12.02 5.59
N ARG A 46 14.42 12.11 6.77
CA ARG A 46 14.78 11.28 7.94
C ARG A 46 14.51 9.81 7.73
N LEU A 47 13.39 9.46 7.10
CA LEU A 47 13.04 8.07 6.80
C LEU A 47 14.09 7.44 5.86
N LEU A 48 14.46 8.16 4.81
CA LEU A 48 15.43 7.71 3.80
C LEU A 48 16.88 7.84 4.28
N ARG A 49 17.14 8.66 5.32
CA ARG A 49 18.49 9.12 5.70
C ARG A 49 19.22 9.73 4.51
N TYR A 50 18.48 10.52 3.73
CA TYR A 50 18.91 11.16 2.49
C TYR A 50 18.48 12.62 2.54
N GLN A 51 19.40 13.53 2.22
CA GLN A 51 19.08 14.95 2.04
C GLN A 51 19.03 15.22 0.55
N PHE A 52 17.92 15.80 0.08
CA PHE A 52 17.75 16.12 -1.32
C PHE A 52 18.60 17.35 -1.67
N CYS A 53 19.30 17.29 -2.79
CA CYS A 53 19.93 18.48 -3.37
C CYS A 53 18.84 19.40 -3.93
N ASP A 54 17.87 18.83 -4.65
CA ASP A 54 16.67 19.51 -5.12
C ASP A 54 15.41 19.03 -4.38
N ARG A 55 14.97 19.83 -3.40
CA ARG A 55 13.75 19.56 -2.63
C ARG A 55 12.46 19.67 -3.46
N ALA A 56 12.49 20.34 -4.61
CA ALA A 56 11.31 20.43 -5.47
C ALA A 56 10.89 19.04 -5.99
N LEU A 57 11.84 18.12 -6.20
CA LEU A 57 11.56 16.73 -6.57
C LEU A 57 10.76 16.00 -5.49
N LEU A 58 11.12 16.20 -4.23
CA LEU A 58 10.40 15.60 -3.11
C LEU A 58 9.02 16.25 -2.93
N GLU A 59 8.91 17.56 -3.15
CA GLU A 59 7.62 18.24 -3.14
C GLU A 59 6.68 17.73 -4.25
N GLU A 60 7.19 17.52 -5.46
CA GLU A 60 6.44 16.92 -6.57
C GLU A 60 5.98 15.50 -6.19
N ALA A 61 6.88 14.66 -5.65
CA ALA A 61 6.56 13.29 -5.23
C ALA A 61 5.48 13.22 -4.14
N LEU A 62 5.36 14.24 -3.30
CA LEU A 62 4.37 14.33 -2.22
C LEU A 62 3.11 15.11 -2.61
N THR A 63 2.84 15.29 -3.91
CA THR A 63 1.66 16.01 -4.41
C THR A 63 0.77 15.12 -5.28
N HIS A 64 -0.43 14.81 -4.79
CA HIS A 64 -1.45 14.10 -5.57
C HIS A 64 -2.12 15.05 -6.58
N GLN A 65 -2.49 14.52 -7.74
CA GLN A 65 -3.14 15.26 -8.84
C GLN A 65 -4.39 16.05 -8.41
N SER A 66 -5.12 15.61 -7.38
CA SER A 66 -6.29 16.33 -6.87
C SER A 66 -5.96 17.60 -6.07
N PHE A 67 -4.70 17.79 -5.67
CA PHE A 67 -4.25 18.99 -4.97
C PHE A 67 -3.72 20.06 -5.94
N SER A 68 -3.16 19.63 -7.06
CA SER A 68 -2.62 20.49 -8.12
C SER A 68 -3.72 20.82 -9.13
N ASP A 69 -4.11 22.09 -9.27
CA ASP A 69 -4.99 22.58 -10.33
C ASP A 69 -4.26 22.58 -11.71
N GLY A 70 -3.73 21.43 -12.13
CA GLY A 70 -2.95 21.25 -13.36
C GLY A 70 -1.42 21.47 -13.22
N ALA A 71 -0.91 21.69 -12.01
CA ALA A 71 0.53 21.82 -11.73
C ALA A 71 1.26 20.46 -11.61
N LEU A 72 2.58 20.48 -11.31
CA LEU A 72 3.43 19.31 -11.06
C LEU A 72 2.79 18.39 -9.99
N SER A 73 2.58 17.13 -10.36
CA SER A 73 2.09 16.06 -9.48
C SER A 73 3.04 14.87 -9.56
N TYR A 74 2.93 13.95 -8.61
CA TYR A 74 3.85 12.80 -8.54
C TYR A 74 3.84 11.90 -9.78
N GLN A 75 2.85 12.00 -10.69
CA GLN A 75 2.64 11.04 -11.78
C GLN A 75 3.84 10.88 -12.72
N ARG A 76 4.59 11.96 -12.99
CA ARG A 76 5.80 11.86 -13.82
C ARG A 76 6.92 11.13 -13.10
N LEU A 77 7.04 11.36 -11.80
CA LEU A 77 7.99 10.66 -10.94
C LEU A 77 7.58 9.21 -10.74
N GLU A 78 6.30 8.88 -10.55
CA GLU A 78 5.76 7.51 -10.53
C GLU A 78 6.20 6.74 -11.77
N PHE A 79 5.97 7.32 -12.95
CA PHE A 79 6.34 6.70 -14.23
C PHE A 79 7.85 6.35 -14.30
N VAL A 80 8.71 7.25 -13.85
CA VAL A 80 10.16 6.99 -13.78
C VAL A 80 10.50 5.97 -12.69
N GLY A 81 9.78 6.05 -11.56
CA GLY A 81 9.98 5.24 -10.37
C GLY A 81 9.68 3.76 -10.57
N ASP A 82 8.60 3.44 -11.28
CA ASP A 82 8.25 2.06 -11.64
C ASP A 82 9.41 1.38 -12.41
N ALA A 83 9.91 2.04 -13.46
CA ALA A 83 11.03 1.54 -14.24
C ALA A 83 12.33 1.47 -13.42
N ALA A 84 12.64 2.50 -12.63
CA ALA A 84 13.86 2.56 -11.83
C ALA A 84 13.88 1.48 -10.73
N LEU A 85 12.78 1.30 -9.99
CA LEU A 85 12.64 0.25 -8.99
C LEU A 85 12.68 -1.13 -9.64
N GLY A 86 11.99 -1.32 -10.76
CA GLY A 86 11.99 -2.56 -11.52
C GLY A 86 13.41 -2.97 -11.93
N LEU A 87 14.20 -2.04 -12.45
CA LEU A 87 15.59 -2.29 -12.83
C LEU A 87 16.49 -2.54 -11.61
N ALA A 88 16.34 -1.74 -10.55
CA ALA A 88 17.14 -1.89 -9.34
C ALA A 88 16.91 -3.26 -8.66
N PHE A 89 15.65 -3.70 -8.57
CA PHE A 89 15.33 -5.06 -8.08
C PHE A 89 15.82 -6.15 -9.03
N SER A 90 15.71 -5.96 -10.35
CA SER A 90 16.22 -6.93 -11.32
C SER A 90 17.74 -7.12 -11.16
N ASN A 91 18.49 -6.02 -11.02
CA ASN A 91 19.93 -6.05 -10.80
C ASN A 91 20.29 -6.79 -9.49
N PHE A 92 19.57 -6.48 -8.41
CA PHE A 92 19.77 -7.18 -7.14
C PHE A 92 19.54 -8.68 -7.25
N LEU A 93 18.39 -9.11 -7.78
CA LEU A 93 18.06 -10.53 -7.91
C LEU A 93 19.05 -11.25 -8.82
N TYR A 94 19.49 -10.62 -9.91
CA TYR A 94 20.50 -11.17 -10.80
C TYR A 94 21.83 -11.43 -10.07
N LEU A 95 22.28 -10.47 -9.26
CA LEU A 95 23.54 -10.57 -8.51
C LEU A 95 23.46 -11.53 -7.30
N THR A 96 22.31 -11.60 -6.62
CA THR A 96 22.16 -12.44 -5.42
C THR A 96 21.75 -13.88 -5.73
N ASN A 97 21.22 -14.14 -6.92
CA ASN A 97 20.70 -15.45 -7.30
C ASN A 97 21.27 -15.93 -8.64
N PRO A 98 22.60 -16.15 -8.74
CA PRO A 98 23.28 -16.45 -10.01
C PRO A 98 22.85 -17.78 -10.64
N THR A 99 22.21 -18.67 -9.87
CA THR A 99 21.75 -19.99 -10.33
C THR A 99 20.29 -20.02 -10.77
N LEU A 100 19.53 -18.94 -10.56
CA LEU A 100 18.12 -18.90 -10.93
C LEU A 100 17.92 -18.57 -12.41
N GLY A 101 17.02 -19.32 -13.05
CA GLY A 101 16.61 -19.04 -14.42
C GLY A 101 15.73 -17.77 -14.54
N PRO A 102 15.55 -17.25 -15.76
CA PRO A 102 14.82 -16.01 -16.02
C PRO A 102 13.37 -16.03 -15.54
N GLY A 103 12.69 -17.18 -15.59
CA GLY A 103 11.33 -17.33 -15.08
C GLY A 103 11.24 -17.12 -13.56
N ALA A 104 12.14 -17.75 -12.80
CA ALA A 104 12.17 -17.61 -11.35
C ALA A 104 12.54 -16.17 -10.93
N LEU A 105 13.50 -15.54 -11.62
CA LEU A 105 13.85 -14.13 -11.40
C LEU A 105 12.66 -13.19 -11.66
N SER A 106 11.89 -13.46 -12.72
CA SER A 106 10.69 -12.68 -13.06
C SER A 106 9.60 -12.82 -11.99
N THR A 107 9.37 -14.03 -11.49
CA THR A 107 8.42 -14.29 -10.39
C THR A 107 8.87 -13.59 -9.11
N LEU A 108 10.15 -13.69 -8.74
CA LEU A 108 10.70 -13.00 -7.58
C LEU A 108 10.59 -11.48 -7.73
N ARG A 109 10.86 -10.94 -8.92
CA ARG A 109 10.69 -9.51 -9.19
C ARG A 109 9.25 -9.09 -8.98
N ALA A 110 8.31 -9.71 -9.68
CA ALA A 110 6.88 -9.41 -9.58
C ALA A 110 6.36 -9.51 -8.15
N ALA A 111 6.82 -10.52 -7.41
CA ALA A 111 6.47 -10.67 -6.00
C ALA A 111 7.03 -9.56 -5.11
N ASN A 112 8.11 -8.88 -5.47
CA ASN A 112 8.75 -7.83 -4.65
C ASN A 112 8.31 -6.40 -5.01
N ILE A 113 7.90 -6.15 -6.26
CA ILE A 113 7.44 -4.83 -6.74
C ILE A 113 5.93 -4.78 -6.98
N SER A 114 5.15 -5.63 -6.31
CA SER A 114 3.69 -5.58 -6.46
C SER A 114 3.11 -4.36 -5.77
N THR A 115 2.03 -3.80 -6.35
CA THR A 115 1.28 -2.67 -5.78
C THR A 115 0.91 -2.92 -4.31
N GLU A 116 0.49 -4.14 -3.97
CA GLU A 116 0.16 -4.54 -2.60
C GLU A 116 1.36 -4.38 -1.65
N LYS A 117 2.55 -4.86 -2.05
CA LYS A 117 3.75 -4.74 -1.21
C LYS A 117 4.18 -3.29 -1.03
N LEU A 118 4.20 -2.51 -2.12
CA LEU A 118 4.56 -1.10 -2.06
C LEU A 118 3.54 -0.29 -1.25
N ALA A 119 2.25 -0.60 -1.36
CA ALA A 119 1.22 0.03 -0.56
C ALA A 119 1.41 -0.25 0.94
N ARG A 120 1.75 -1.48 1.32
CA ARG A 120 2.06 -1.84 2.70
C ARG A 120 3.31 -1.13 3.22
N VAL A 121 4.33 -0.94 2.38
CA VAL A 121 5.51 -0.12 2.73
C VAL A 121 5.08 1.31 3.05
N ALA A 122 4.22 1.91 2.22
CA ALA A 122 3.72 3.26 2.45
C ALA A 122 2.93 3.39 3.76
N VAL A 123 2.11 2.40 4.11
CA VAL A 123 1.36 2.36 5.37
C VAL A 123 2.30 2.22 6.57
N ARG A 124 3.26 1.28 6.53
CA ARG A 124 4.20 1.04 7.65
C ARG A 124 5.09 2.24 7.97
N HIS A 125 5.30 3.13 7.00
CA HIS A 125 6.13 4.32 7.16
C HIS A 125 5.33 5.62 7.25
N ASP A 126 4.00 5.54 7.40
CA ASP A 126 3.11 6.70 7.47
C ASP A 126 3.37 7.72 6.34
N LEU A 127 3.54 7.22 5.10
CA LEU A 127 3.79 8.08 3.94
C LEU A 127 2.52 8.79 3.47
N TYR A 128 1.36 8.15 3.59
CA TYR A 128 0.10 8.73 3.11
C TYR A 128 -0.27 10.04 3.83
N PRO A 129 -0.09 10.19 5.16
CA PRO A 129 -0.24 11.48 5.82
C PRO A 129 0.60 12.62 5.26
N LEU A 130 1.73 12.32 4.62
CA LEU A 130 2.64 13.30 4.02
C LEU A 130 2.18 13.74 2.62
N LEU A 131 1.26 13.00 2.00
CA LEU A 131 0.73 13.30 0.67
C LEU A 131 -0.25 14.46 0.73
N ARG A 132 0.03 15.52 -0.03
CA ARG A 132 -0.92 16.61 -0.29
C ARG A 132 -2.01 16.14 -1.23
N ARG A 133 -3.25 16.24 -0.78
CA ARG A 133 -4.43 15.74 -1.49
C ARG A 133 -5.68 16.51 -1.09
N LYS A 134 -6.62 16.63 -2.01
CA LYS A 134 -8.00 17.10 -1.77
C LYS A 134 -8.98 16.08 -2.33
N CYS A 135 -9.04 14.89 -1.74
CA CYS A 135 -9.92 13.82 -2.22
C CYS A 135 -10.46 12.96 -1.06
N PRO A 136 -11.62 13.32 -0.47
CA PRO A 136 -12.18 12.59 0.66
C PRO A 136 -12.49 11.12 0.37
N ARG A 137 -12.84 10.79 -0.88
CA ARG A 137 -13.06 9.39 -1.30
C ARG A 137 -11.78 8.57 -1.24
N LEU A 138 -10.64 9.17 -1.57
CA LEU A 138 -9.34 8.52 -1.47
C LEU A 138 -8.99 8.26 0.00
N ASP A 139 -9.24 9.22 0.87
CA ASP A 139 -9.03 9.10 2.31
C ASP A 139 -9.83 7.94 2.93
N LEU A 140 -11.07 7.73 2.48
CA LEU A 140 -11.88 6.60 2.92
C LEU A 140 -11.27 5.25 2.50
N LEU A 141 -10.89 5.11 1.23
CA LEU A 141 -10.31 3.86 0.70
C LEU A 141 -8.97 3.54 1.36
N VAL A 142 -8.13 4.55 1.55
CA VAL A 142 -6.83 4.39 2.22
C VAL A 142 -7.02 4.12 3.71
N GLY A 143 -7.98 4.77 4.37
CA GLY A 143 -8.33 4.48 5.76
C GLY A 143 -8.76 3.02 5.98
N GLN A 144 -9.61 2.49 5.09
CA GLN A 144 -10.03 1.08 5.12
C GLN A 144 -8.84 0.12 4.98
N PHE A 145 -7.92 0.41 4.05
CA PHE A 145 -6.73 -0.41 3.84
C PHE A 145 -5.73 -0.31 5.00
N ILE A 146 -5.53 0.87 5.57
CA ILE A 146 -4.66 1.04 6.75
C ILE A 146 -5.19 0.21 7.91
N GLU A 147 -6.51 0.21 8.14
CA GLU A 147 -7.12 -0.57 9.20
C GLU A 147 -6.98 -2.08 8.94
N SER A 148 -7.18 -2.55 7.70
CA SER A 148 -6.98 -3.96 7.38
C SER A 148 -5.54 -4.40 7.64
N VAL A 149 -4.56 -3.59 7.25
CA VAL A 149 -3.12 -3.87 7.49
C VAL A 149 -2.78 -3.87 8.99
N LYS A 150 -3.40 -2.98 9.79
CA LYS A 150 -3.21 -2.95 11.25
C LYS A 150 -3.82 -4.18 11.93
N GLN A 151 -5.00 -4.60 11.50
CA GLN A 151 -5.69 -5.77 12.05
C GLN A 151 -4.92 -7.07 11.75
N GLU A 152 -4.32 -7.18 10.56
CA GLU A 152 -3.42 -8.29 10.22
C GLU A 152 -2.20 -8.32 11.15
N LEU A 153 -1.54 -7.18 11.39
CA LEU A 153 -0.38 -7.09 12.28
C LEU A 153 -0.72 -7.45 13.75
N MET A 154 -1.97 -7.22 14.16
CA MET A 154 -2.48 -7.59 15.49
C MET A 154 -2.88 -9.07 15.59
N HIS A 155 -3.36 -9.68 14.49
CA HIS A 155 -3.74 -11.10 14.43
C HIS A 155 -2.57 -12.05 14.12
N ASP A 156 -1.42 -11.54 13.69
CA ASP A 156 -0.20 -12.33 13.41
C ASP A 156 0.45 -12.98 14.66
N LEU A 157 -0.16 -12.91 15.85
CA LEU A 157 0.17 -13.78 16.99
C LEU A 157 -0.57 -15.13 16.97
N ALA A 158 -1.56 -15.33 16.10
CA ALA A 158 -2.21 -16.64 15.93
C ALA A 158 -2.87 -16.81 14.56
N THR A 159 -2.20 -17.55 13.66
CA THR A 159 -2.84 -18.40 12.64
C THR A 159 -3.50 -17.71 11.43
N ALA A 160 -2.73 -17.40 10.37
CA ALA A 160 -3.21 -17.56 8.98
C ALA A 160 -2.04 -17.63 7.97
N PRO A 161 -1.94 -18.68 7.14
CA PRO A 161 -1.06 -18.70 5.98
C PRO A 161 -1.74 -17.93 4.83
N TYR A 162 -0.96 -17.16 4.08
CA TYR A 162 -1.35 -16.34 2.92
C TYR A 162 -1.97 -14.98 3.25
N GLY A 163 -1.09 -13.98 3.24
CA GLY A 163 -1.42 -12.55 3.20
C GLY A 163 -2.26 -12.17 1.99
N GLY A 164 -3.57 -12.20 2.18
CA GLY A 164 -4.55 -11.55 1.31
C GLY A 164 -5.38 -10.59 2.16
N SER A 165 -5.04 -9.30 2.11
CA SER A 165 -6.00 -8.29 2.58
C SER A 165 -7.27 -8.45 1.75
N VAL A 166 -8.42 -8.60 2.44
CA VAL A 166 -9.76 -8.59 1.80
C VAL A 166 -9.99 -7.28 1.04
N VAL A 167 -9.25 -6.22 1.42
CA VAL A 167 -9.28 -4.91 0.80
C VAL A 167 -8.15 -4.81 -0.23
N LYS A 168 -8.52 -4.53 -1.49
CA LYS A 168 -7.55 -4.23 -2.55
C LYS A 168 -6.72 -3.00 -2.20
N ALA A 169 -5.39 -3.10 -2.24
CA ALA A 169 -4.50 -1.96 -2.02
C ALA A 169 -4.84 -0.76 -2.94
N PRO A 170 -5.06 0.44 -2.37
CA PRO A 170 -5.16 1.67 -3.14
C PRO A 170 -3.85 1.95 -3.89
N LYS A 171 -3.92 2.08 -5.22
CA LYS A 171 -2.75 2.26 -6.09
C LYS A 171 -1.90 3.46 -5.66
N VAL A 172 -2.54 4.54 -5.21
CA VAL A 172 -1.86 5.76 -4.72
C VAL A 172 -0.76 5.48 -3.70
N LEU A 173 -0.92 4.46 -2.85
CA LEU A 173 0.09 4.13 -1.85
C LEU A 173 1.37 3.58 -2.47
N ALA A 174 1.23 2.78 -3.53
CA ALA A 174 2.38 2.33 -4.32
C ALA A 174 2.98 3.48 -5.13
N ASP A 175 2.14 4.28 -5.78
CA ASP A 175 2.57 5.40 -6.62
C ASP A 175 3.44 6.40 -5.82
N ILE A 176 3.10 6.67 -4.54
CA ILE A 176 3.91 7.55 -3.66
C ILE A 176 5.30 6.97 -3.42
N VAL A 177 5.41 5.66 -3.19
CA VAL A 177 6.70 4.99 -2.95
C VAL A 177 7.56 5.06 -4.21
N GLU A 178 6.95 4.79 -5.38
CA GLU A 178 7.60 4.90 -6.68
C GLU A 178 8.07 6.34 -6.95
N ALA A 179 7.21 7.33 -6.71
CA ALA A 179 7.55 8.73 -6.92
C ALA A 179 8.67 9.21 -5.99
N ILE A 180 8.68 8.81 -4.72
CA ILE A 180 9.78 9.14 -3.79
C ILE A 180 11.09 8.47 -4.25
N ALA A 181 11.04 7.21 -4.67
CA ALA A 181 12.21 6.52 -5.20
C ALA A 181 12.73 7.20 -6.47
N ALA A 182 11.85 7.64 -7.36
CA ALA A 182 12.21 8.41 -8.55
C ALA A 182 12.81 9.76 -8.22
N ALA A 183 12.26 10.48 -7.23
CA ALA A 183 12.82 11.75 -6.78
C ALA A 183 14.29 11.57 -6.34
N VAL A 184 14.59 10.54 -5.55
CA VAL A 184 15.96 10.19 -5.16
C VAL A 184 16.81 9.84 -6.39
N TYR A 185 16.26 9.05 -7.30
CA TYR A 185 16.96 8.60 -8.50
C TYR A 185 17.35 9.77 -9.41
N VAL A 186 16.45 10.73 -9.61
CA VAL A 186 16.69 11.95 -10.39
C VAL A 186 17.68 12.87 -9.67
N ASP A 187 17.54 13.06 -8.36
CA ASP A 187 18.45 13.87 -7.55
C ASP A 187 19.88 13.29 -7.55
N CYS A 188 20.01 11.96 -7.62
CA CYS A 188 21.28 11.25 -7.80
C CYS A 188 21.82 11.28 -9.25
N LYS A 189 21.23 12.05 -10.17
CA LYS A 189 21.57 12.08 -11.60
C LYS A 189 21.48 10.72 -12.29
N PHE A 190 20.42 9.96 -11.98
CA PHE A 190 20.12 8.65 -12.56
C PHE A 190 21.16 7.56 -12.21
N ASP A 191 21.79 7.68 -11.05
CA ASP A 191 22.76 6.71 -10.52
C ASP A 191 22.04 5.61 -9.70
N LEU A 192 21.88 4.43 -10.32
CA LEU A 192 21.22 3.27 -9.70
C LEU A 192 21.96 2.73 -8.47
N GLU A 193 23.29 2.83 -8.42
CA GLU A 193 24.04 2.34 -7.26
C GLU A 193 23.77 3.21 -6.04
N LYS A 194 23.72 4.53 -6.20
CA LYS A 194 23.39 5.45 -5.12
C LYS A 194 21.97 5.25 -4.61
N LEU A 195 21.01 5.11 -5.54
CA LEU A 195 19.63 4.77 -5.21
C LEU A 195 19.56 3.49 -4.35
N TRP A 196 20.33 2.45 -4.73
CA TRP A 196 20.36 1.19 -4.00
C TRP A 196 21.09 1.26 -2.64
N LYS A 197 22.15 2.06 -2.55
CA LYS A 197 22.91 2.27 -1.30
C LYS A 197 22.06 2.93 -0.22
N ILE A 198 21.13 3.80 -0.58
CA ILE A 198 20.15 4.39 0.35
C ILE A 198 19.24 3.29 0.93
N ARG A 199 18.85 2.31 0.12
CA ARG A 199 18.01 1.17 0.53
C ARG A 199 18.72 0.16 1.44
N LYS A 200 20.00 -0.16 1.17
CA LYS A 200 20.78 -1.16 1.94
C LYS A 200 20.99 -0.79 3.40
N ARG A 201 20.83 0.48 3.79
CA ARG A 201 21.04 0.91 5.18
C ARG A 201 19.91 0.51 6.14
N ARG A 202 18.73 0.03 5.69
CA ARG A 202 17.66 -0.31 6.65
C ARG A 202 16.44 -1.16 6.23
N TRP A 203 16.40 -1.87 5.10
CA TRP A 203 15.33 -2.88 4.93
C TRP A 203 15.86 -4.25 5.38
N PRO A 204 15.53 -4.77 6.57
CA PRO A 204 15.86 -6.15 6.89
C PRO A 204 15.15 -7.03 5.87
N CYS A 205 15.93 -7.78 5.11
CA CYS A 205 15.42 -8.98 4.47
C CYS A 205 15.13 -9.98 5.60
N THR A 206 13.94 -9.90 6.17
CA THR A 206 13.35 -10.94 7.01
C THR A 206 11.95 -11.20 6.51
#